data_AF-A0AAW1W466-F1
#
_entry.id   AF-A0AAW1W466-F1
#
_cell.length_a   1.000
_cell.length_b   1.000
_cell.length_c   1.000
_cell.angle_alpha   90.00
_cell.angle_beta   90.00
_cell.angle_gamma   90.00
#
_symmetry.space_group_name_H-M   'P 1'
#
loop_
_entity.id
_entity.type
_entity.pdbx_description
1 polymer ?
#
loop_
_entity_poly.entity_id
_entity_poly.type
_entity_poly.pdbx_seq_one_letter_code
_entity_poly.pdbx_strand_id
1 'polypeptide(L)'
;MEKLAEELQDSLVDLTRQLTDLQARYESTRNQHQTRIRELDDRESQLQAQESRVKSEAESIRERAKSLEIRERNARQIEWKQLEREEHLALLEKSIGEREVSLDALHGSLEEQRKQSKALQNLLEEQLGSVSGGLRTQLRQFEQQAKQIGLELLDNDSDGKGLQLKKVELAGCQMPQFLTGDEVVKLLGVISHHKQTLELCKNLDFADKIPDVIRIFIERKQLLEAVRFICTFKLTDQFPPVPLLNEYVEDVKKCWSETFSKENSLVEQENAVHERLTNLRDVVQCVGDYNLKSEYSLVDIINYILELEKLKENLKSVASLNIMVKTKGLGKLKEKREVVLCLPSSVDKQKYRKLKKRSSSTYAPSFRTYRRCRKICNPSAISAARPHDMDKGLVEMS
;
A
#
# COMPACT_ATOMS: atom_id res chain seq x y z
N MET A 1 -130.25 6.77 -23.16
CA MET A 1 -129.16 6.21 -23.99
C MET A 1 -128.12 7.27 -24.31
N GLU A 2 -128.51 8.43 -24.84
CA GLU A 2 -127.55 9.51 -25.18
C GLU A 2 -126.76 10.08 -23.99
N LYS A 3 -127.41 10.41 -22.87
CA LYS A 3 -126.70 10.93 -21.66
C LYS A 3 -125.64 9.97 -21.10
N LEU A 4 -125.94 8.68 -21.09
CA LEU A 4 -124.99 7.63 -20.66
C LEU A 4 -123.82 7.51 -21.64
N ALA A 5 -124.05 7.73 -22.93
CA ALA A 5 -122.99 7.72 -23.93
C ALA A 5 -122.05 8.92 -23.77
N GLU A 6 -122.60 10.10 -23.46
CA GLU A 6 -121.85 11.33 -23.20
C GLU A 6 -121.01 11.22 -21.91
N GLU A 7 -121.58 10.71 -20.82
CA GLU A 7 -120.84 10.46 -19.56
C GLU A 7 -119.71 9.44 -19.73
N LEU A 8 -119.94 8.37 -20.51
CA LEU A 8 -118.90 7.40 -20.84
C LEU A 8 -117.79 8.02 -21.71
N GLN A 9 -118.15 8.92 -22.63
CA GLN A 9 -117.21 9.61 -23.49
C GLN A 9 -116.34 10.60 -22.70
N ASP A 10 -116.91 11.35 -21.76
CA ASP A 10 -116.17 12.24 -20.87
C ASP A 10 -115.24 11.45 -19.92
N SER A 11 -115.71 10.32 -19.38
CA SER A 11 -114.87 9.42 -18.58
C SER A 11 -113.71 8.82 -19.38
N LEU A 12 -113.95 8.43 -20.63
CA LEU A 12 -112.91 7.93 -21.54
C LEU A 12 -111.86 9.02 -21.84
N VAL A 13 -112.30 10.26 -22.07
CA VAL A 13 -111.41 11.41 -22.30
C VAL A 13 -110.57 11.70 -21.05
N ASP A 14 -111.17 11.70 -19.86
CA ASP A 14 -110.41 11.95 -18.62
C ASP A 14 -109.42 10.83 -18.30
N LEU A 15 -109.80 9.56 -18.50
CA LEU A 15 -108.89 8.41 -18.37
C LEU A 15 -107.73 8.49 -19.38
N THR A 16 -108.01 8.90 -20.62
CA THR A 16 -106.96 9.09 -21.64
C THR A 16 -105.98 10.17 -21.20
N ARG A 17 -106.47 11.29 -20.68
CA ARG A 17 -105.64 12.37 -20.13
C ARG A 17 -104.79 11.91 -18.95
N GLN A 18 -105.38 11.16 -18.01
CA GLN A 18 -104.66 10.60 -16.86
C GLN A 18 -103.56 9.61 -17.29
N LEU A 19 -103.84 8.77 -18.29
CA LEU A 19 -102.86 7.84 -18.86
C LEU A 19 -101.72 8.57 -19.56
N THR A 20 -102.00 9.62 -20.34
CA THR A 20 -100.96 10.42 -20.99
C THR A 20 -100.10 11.18 -19.98
N ASP A 21 -100.72 11.73 -18.92
CA ASP A 21 -100.00 12.41 -17.84
C ASP A 21 -99.09 11.42 -17.08
N LEU A 22 -99.59 10.20 -16.81
CA LEU A 22 -98.82 9.16 -16.15
C LEU A 22 -97.66 8.68 -17.04
N GLN A 23 -97.89 8.52 -18.33
CA GLN A 23 -96.85 8.14 -19.29
C GLN A 23 -95.76 9.22 -19.37
N ALA A 24 -96.12 10.49 -19.47
CA ALA A 24 -95.17 11.59 -19.49
C ALA A 24 -94.33 11.66 -18.20
N ARG A 25 -94.96 11.43 -17.03
CA ARG A 25 -94.25 11.34 -15.74
C ARG A 25 -93.27 10.17 -15.71
N TYR A 26 -93.71 9.00 -16.16
CA TYR A 26 -92.85 7.81 -16.23
C TYR A 26 -91.64 8.04 -17.14
N GLU A 27 -91.85 8.59 -18.34
CA GLU A 27 -90.79 8.89 -19.29
C GLU A 27 -89.82 9.95 -18.74
N SER A 28 -90.33 11.00 -18.07
CA SER A 28 -89.51 12.01 -17.40
C SER A 28 -88.63 11.39 -16.31
N THR A 29 -89.19 10.57 -15.42
CA THR A 29 -88.42 9.87 -14.38
C THR A 29 -87.41 8.88 -14.96
N ARG A 30 -87.79 8.14 -16.00
CA ARG A 30 -86.88 7.25 -16.73
C ARG A 30 -85.69 8.01 -17.32
N ASN A 31 -85.95 9.14 -17.98
CA ASN A 31 -84.91 9.98 -18.57
C ASN A 31 -84.00 10.58 -17.49
N GLN A 32 -84.56 11.02 -16.35
CA GLN A 32 -83.79 11.50 -15.22
C GLN A 32 -82.85 10.42 -14.66
N HIS A 33 -83.34 9.19 -14.50
CA HIS A 33 -82.51 8.07 -14.06
C HIS A 33 -81.42 7.73 -15.08
N GLN A 34 -81.73 7.73 -16.38
CA GLN A 34 -80.74 7.50 -17.43
C GLN A 34 -79.63 8.55 -17.43
N THR A 35 -79.97 9.83 -17.23
CA THR A 35 -78.95 10.90 -17.10
C THR A 35 -78.08 10.67 -15.87
N ARG A 36 -78.67 10.36 -14.71
CA ARG A 36 -77.91 10.07 -13.48
C ARG A 36 -76.98 8.86 -13.63
N ILE A 37 -77.39 7.82 -14.36
CA ILE A 37 -76.54 6.66 -14.63
C ILE A 37 -75.30 7.09 -15.43
N ARG A 38 -75.48 7.86 -16.51
CA ARG A 38 -74.34 8.37 -17.30
C ARG A 38 -73.39 9.23 -16.47
N GLU A 39 -73.94 10.12 -15.64
CA GLU A 39 -73.11 10.94 -14.73
C GLU A 39 -72.32 10.10 -13.72
N LEU A 40 -72.89 8.98 -13.26
CA LEU A 40 -72.18 8.05 -12.38
C LEU A 40 -71.11 7.28 -13.13
N ASP A 41 -71.38 6.81 -14.35
CA ASP A 41 -70.40 6.11 -15.20
C ASP A 41 -69.20 7.03 -15.52
N ASP A 42 -69.46 8.30 -15.81
CA ASP A 42 -68.42 9.31 -16.05
C ASP A 42 -67.57 9.53 -14.79
N ARG A 43 -68.20 9.62 -13.61
CA ARG A 43 -67.50 9.77 -12.32
C ARG A 43 -66.71 8.52 -11.97
N GLU A 44 -67.24 7.33 -12.19
CA GLU A 44 -66.54 6.07 -11.97
C GLU A 44 -65.28 6.00 -12.84
N SER A 45 -65.40 6.36 -14.12
CA SER A 45 -64.28 6.43 -15.05
C SER A 45 -63.20 7.42 -14.58
N GLN A 46 -63.62 8.59 -14.09
CA GLN A 46 -62.70 9.58 -13.53
C GLN A 46 -61.99 9.08 -12.26
N LEU A 47 -62.72 8.41 -11.37
CA LEU A 47 -62.16 7.84 -10.14
C LEU A 47 -61.18 6.71 -10.44
N GLN A 48 -61.47 5.84 -11.40
CA GLN A 48 -60.55 4.79 -11.85
C GLN A 48 -59.26 5.40 -12.42
N ALA A 49 -59.36 6.47 -13.22
CA ALA A 49 -58.21 7.20 -13.70
C ALA A 49 -57.38 7.80 -12.56
N GLN A 50 -58.03 8.43 -11.57
CA GLN A 50 -57.35 8.97 -10.38
C GLN A 50 -56.69 7.87 -9.55
N GLU A 51 -57.37 6.75 -9.33
CA GLU A 51 -56.83 5.61 -8.58
C GLU A 51 -55.58 5.04 -9.26
N SER A 52 -55.60 4.90 -10.59
CA SER A 52 -54.43 4.45 -11.36
C SER A 52 -53.25 5.41 -11.22
N ARG A 53 -53.51 6.73 -11.23
CA ARG A 53 -52.48 7.76 -11.04
C ARG A 53 -51.87 7.67 -9.65
N VAL A 54 -52.70 7.62 -8.60
CA VAL A 54 -52.24 7.50 -7.22
C VAL A 54 -51.44 6.21 -6.99
N LYS A 55 -51.85 5.09 -7.60
CA LYS A 55 -51.08 3.83 -7.54
C LYS A 55 -49.69 4.00 -8.14
N SER A 56 -49.58 4.62 -9.33
CA SER A 56 -48.28 4.87 -9.98
C SER A 56 -47.39 5.84 -9.19
N GLU A 57 -47.98 6.88 -8.59
CA GLU A 57 -47.25 7.82 -7.72
C GLU A 57 -46.75 7.13 -6.44
N ALA A 58 -47.58 6.29 -5.82
CA ALA A 58 -47.20 5.52 -4.65
C ALA A 58 -46.06 4.54 -4.96
N GLU A 59 -46.05 3.92 -6.14
CA GLU A 59 -44.94 3.08 -6.61
C GLU A 59 -43.65 3.89 -6.79
N SER A 60 -43.73 5.05 -7.45
CA SER A 60 -42.59 5.97 -7.59
C SER A 60 -42.02 6.43 -6.24
N ILE A 61 -42.89 6.74 -5.28
CA ILE A 61 -42.48 7.09 -3.91
C ILE A 61 -41.79 5.90 -3.22
N ARG A 62 -42.33 4.68 -3.36
CA ARG A 62 -41.70 3.47 -2.79
C ARG A 62 -40.30 3.23 -3.33
N GLU A 63 -40.08 3.39 -4.63
CA GLU A 63 -38.75 3.23 -5.23
C GLU A 63 -37.78 4.34 -4.79
N ARG A 64 -38.26 5.58 -4.64
CA ARG A 64 -37.46 6.66 -4.05
C ARG A 64 -37.10 6.39 -2.59
N ALA A 65 -38.02 5.84 -1.80
CA ALA A 65 -37.77 5.48 -0.40
C ALA A 65 -36.68 4.41 -0.27
N LYS A 66 -36.74 3.34 -1.08
CA LYS A 66 -35.67 2.32 -1.13
C LYS A 66 -34.32 2.93 -1.49
N SER A 67 -34.30 3.82 -2.48
CA SER A 67 -33.08 4.51 -2.91
C SER A 67 -32.49 5.39 -1.79
N LEU A 68 -33.34 6.08 -1.03
CA LEU A 68 -32.92 6.88 0.13
C LEU A 68 -32.39 6.00 1.26
N GLU A 69 -33.00 4.85 1.52
CA GLU A 69 -32.56 3.91 2.54
C GLU A 69 -31.16 3.36 2.26
N ILE A 70 -30.83 3.11 0.98
CA ILE A 70 -29.47 2.73 0.56
C ILE A 70 -28.49 3.89 0.78
N ARG A 71 -28.87 5.13 0.40
CA ARG A 71 -28.03 6.31 0.63
C ARG A 71 -27.76 6.54 2.11
N GLU A 72 -28.76 6.36 2.96
CA GLU A 72 -28.63 6.51 4.41
C GLU A 72 -27.67 5.46 5.00
N ARG A 73 -27.75 4.20 4.56
CA ARG A 73 -26.77 3.16 4.93
C ARG A 73 -25.35 3.54 4.50
N ASN A 74 -25.18 4.04 3.27
CA ASN A 74 -23.89 4.46 2.76
C ASN A 74 -23.33 5.66 3.55
N ALA A 75 -24.17 6.64 3.88
CA ALA A 75 -23.80 7.79 4.69
C ALA A 75 -23.32 7.36 6.09
N ARG A 76 -24.06 6.48 6.77
CA ARG A 76 -23.64 5.91 8.06
C ARG A 76 -22.31 5.16 7.96
N GLN A 77 -22.08 4.43 6.86
CA GLN A 77 -20.82 3.72 6.66
C GLN A 77 -19.64 4.69 6.47
N ILE A 78 -19.86 5.82 5.79
CA ILE A 78 -18.84 6.87 5.64
C ILE A 78 -18.54 7.51 6.99
N GLU A 79 -19.58 7.89 7.74
CA GLU A 79 -19.44 8.48 9.08
C GLU A 79 -18.68 7.56 10.04
N TRP A 80 -18.98 6.26 10.02
CA TRP A 80 -18.26 5.28 10.83
C TRP A 80 -16.78 5.16 10.45
N LYS A 81 -16.46 5.14 9.14
CA LYS A 81 -15.06 5.14 8.68
C LYS A 81 -14.32 6.43 9.03
N GLN A 82 -15.03 7.56 9.09
CA GLN A 82 -14.48 8.83 9.52
C GLN A 82 -14.09 8.77 11.00
N LEU A 83 -14.99 8.24 11.84
CA LEU A 83 -14.76 8.08 13.27
C LEU A 83 -13.57 7.15 13.56
N GLU A 84 -13.44 6.01 12.85
CA GLU A 84 -12.27 5.14 12.98
C GLU A 84 -10.96 5.87 12.65
N ARG A 85 -10.96 6.71 11.60
CA ARG A 85 -9.78 7.50 11.23
C ARG A 85 -9.44 8.55 12.30
N GLU A 86 -10.43 9.19 12.88
CA GLU A 86 -10.26 10.16 13.96
C GLU A 86 -9.69 9.49 15.23
N GLU A 87 -10.17 8.31 15.59
CA GLU A 87 -9.61 7.52 16.69
C GLU A 87 -8.14 7.13 16.43
N HIS A 88 -7.81 6.69 15.21
CA HIS A 88 -6.44 6.40 14.82
C HIS A 88 -5.54 7.64 14.86
N LEU A 89 -6.05 8.80 14.44
CA LEU A 89 -5.30 10.06 14.51
C LEU A 89 -5.01 10.46 15.96
N ALA A 90 -6.00 10.35 16.86
CA ALA A 90 -5.80 10.66 18.28
C ALA A 90 -4.72 9.76 18.93
N LEU A 91 -4.67 8.48 18.57
CA LEU A 91 -3.61 7.56 19.03
C LEU A 91 -2.23 7.96 18.50
N LEU A 92 -2.14 8.38 17.24
CA LEU A 92 -0.90 8.86 16.64
C LEU A 92 -0.42 10.14 17.30
N GLU A 93 -1.30 11.11 17.52
CA GLU A 93 -0.98 12.37 18.22
C GLU A 93 -0.42 12.10 19.62
N LYS A 94 -1.04 11.19 20.38
CA LYS A 94 -0.52 10.75 21.67
C LYS A 94 0.89 10.16 21.56
N SER A 95 1.10 9.26 20.61
CA SER A 95 2.41 8.62 20.39
C SER A 95 3.47 9.61 19.92
N ILE A 96 3.11 10.62 19.14
CA ILE A 96 4.02 11.70 18.73
C ILE A 96 4.41 12.52 19.96
N GLY A 97 3.45 12.93 20.79
CA GLY A 97 3.75 13.67 22.02
C GLY A 97 4.67 12.92 22.98
N GLU A 98 4.48 11.60 23.14
CA GLU A 98 5.39 10.76 23.94
C GLU A 98 6.82 10.71 23.36
N ARG A 99 6.95 10.67 22.03
CA ARG A 99 8.25 10.71 21.36
C ARG A 99 8.92 12.08 21.44
N GLU A 100 8.16 13.17 21.33
CA GLU A 100 8.68 14.54 21.49
C GLU A 100 9.30 14.73 22.88
N VAL A 101 8.58 14.33 23.94
CA VAL A 101 9.11 14.37 25.31
C VAL A 101 10.39 13.53 25.46
N SER A 102 10.43 12.35 24.85
CA SER A 102 11.62 11.49 24.87
C SER A 102 12.80 12.12 24.12
N LEU A 103 12.53 12.78 23.00
CA LEU A 103 13.54 13.45 22.18
C LEU A 103 14.11 14.67 22.91
N ASP A 104 13.28 15.45 23.59
CA ASP A 104 13.73 16.56 24.44
C ASP A 104 14.64 16.09 25.58
N ALA A 105 14.29 14.96 26.21
CA ALA A 105 15.12 14.36 27.26
C ALA A 105 16.50 13.90 26.73
N LEU A 106 16.53 13.26 25.55
CA LEU A 106 17.78 12.87 24.89
C LEU A 106 18.60 14.09 24.49
N HIS A 107 17.98 15.13 23.96
CA HIS A 107 18.66 16.37 23.59
C HIS A 107 19.31 17.03 24.81
N GLY A 108 18.60 17.08 25.95
CA GLY A 108 19.15 17.58 27.22
C GLY A 108 20.36 16.77 27.70
N SER A 109 20.30 15.43 27.62
CA SER A 109 21.42 14.56 27.99
C SER A 109 22.65 14.77 27.08
N LEU A 110 22.42 14.93 25.78
CA LEU A 110 23.47 15.12 24.79
C LEU A 110 24.16 16.48 24.95
N GLU A 111 23.39 17.53 25.26
CA GLU A 111 23.93 18.86 25.55
C GLU A 111 24.77 18.84 26.84
N GLU A 112 24.37 18.05 27.85
CA GLU A 112 25.17 17.86 29.07
C GLU A 112 26.48 17.11 28.77
N GLN A 113 26.44 16.03 27.99
CA GLN A 113 27.65 15.33 27.52
C GLN A 113 28.58 16.26 26.73
N ARG A 114 28.02 17.14 25.90
CA ARG A 114 28.79 18.13 25.14
C ARG A 114 29.52 19.11 26.06
N LYS A 115 28.85 19.60 27.12
CA LYS A 115 29.48 20.46 28.13
C LYS A 115 30.62 19.73 28.85
N GLN A 116 30.40 18.48 29.25
CA GLN A 116 31.42 17.65 29.91
C GLN A 116 32.63 17.42 29.00
N SER A 117 32.42 17.06 27.74
CA SER A 117 33.49 16.88 26.75
C SER A 117 34.29 18.17 26.55
N LYS A 118 33.63 19.33 26.50
CA LYS A 118 34.30 20.64 26.36
C LYS A 118 35.14 20.99 27.59
N ALA A 119 34.65 20.68 28.79
CA ALA A 119 35.41 20.87 30.02
C ALA A 119 36.67 19.98 30.08
N LEU A 120 36.55 18.71 29.69
CA LEU A 120 37.69 17.78 29.60
C LEU A 120 38.72 18.24 28.57
N GLN A 121 38.27 18.72 27.41
CA GLN A 121 39.15 19.26 26.38
C GLN A 121 39.96 20.45 26.91
N ASN A 122 39.31 21.41 27.57
CA ASN A 122 39.99 22.56 28.16
C ASN A 122 41.04 22.14 29.21
N LEU A 123 40.71 21.14 30.05
CA LEU A 123 41.63 20.62 31.06
C LEU A 123 42.86 19.96 30.41
N LEU A 124 42.67 19.17 29.35
CA LEU A 124 43.76 18.56 28.60
C LEU A 124 44.67 19.62 27.96
N GLU A 125 44.10 20.66 27.36
CA GLU A 125 44.85 21.79 26.78
C GLU A 125 45.69 22.51 27.85
N GLU A 126 45.15 22.71 29.05
CA GLU A 126 45.88 23.31 30.17
C GLU A 126 47.05 22.43 30.64
N GLN A 127 46.82 21.12 30.81
CA GLN A 127 47.87 20.16 31.18
C GLN A 127 48.98 20.08 30.12
N LEU A 128 48.62 20.02 28.84
CA LEU A 128 49.57 20.05 27.72
C LEU A 128 50.35 21.36 27.67
N GLY A 129 49.68 22.49 27.91
CA GLY A 129 50.32 23.80 27.99
C GLY A 129 51.38 23.87 29.09
N SER A 130 51.07 23.33 30.27
CA SER A 130 52.00 23.23 31.41
C SER A 130 53.21 22.34 31.10
N VAL A 131 52.99 21.12 30.60
CA VAL A 131 54.07 20.19 30.24
C VAL A 131 54.96 20.77 29.13
N SER A 132 54.36 21.34 28.09
CA SER A 132 55.08 22.02 27.01
C SER A 132 55.87 23.23 27.52
N GLY A 133 55.31 23.99 28.46
CA GLY A 133 56.00 25.09 29.14
C GLY A 133 57.24 24.61 29.90
N GLY A 134 57.08 23.55 30.71
CA GLY A 134 58.16 22.92 31.48
C GLY A 134 59.28 22.36 30.60
N LEU A 135 58.94 21.68 29.50
CA LEU A 135 59.93 21.21 28.53
C LEU A 135 60.68 22.35 27.86
N ARG A 136 60.02 23.48 27.54
CA ARG A 136 60.67 24.67 26.97
C ARG A 136 61.62 25.35 27.94
N THR A 137 61.34 25.37 29.23
CA THR A 137 62.28 25.90 30.24
C THR A 137 63.46 24.97 30.43
N GLN A 138 63.25 23.65 30.47
CA GLN A 138 64.35 22.69 30.54
C GLN A 138 65.27 22.76 29.32
N LEU A 139 64.70 22.85 28.11
CA LEU A 139 65.46 23.02 26.87
C LEU A 139 66.33 24.27 26.93
N ARG A 140 65.78 25.41 27.37
CA ARG A 140 66.54 26.67 27.54
C ARG A 140 67.65 26.58 28.58
N GLN A 141 67.44 25.84 29.66
CA GLN A 141 68.48 25.57 30.66
C GLN A 141 69.60 24.71 30.08
N PHE A 142 69.27 23.64 29.34
CA PHE A 142 70.27 22.80 28.67
C PHE A 142 71.06 23.60 27.61
N GLU A 143 70.39 24.47 26.84
CA GLU A 143 71.04 25.38 25.88
C GLU A 143 72.01 26.34 26.57
N GLN A 144 71.62 26.94 27.71
CA GLN A 144 72.51 27.81 28.50
C GLN A 144 73.70 27.03 29.11
N GLN A 145 73.46 25.82 29.60
CA GLN A 145 74.53 24.94 30.11
C GLN A 145 75.50 24.51 29.01
N ALA A 146 75.01 24.20 27.80
CA ALA A 146 75.84 23.90 26.64
C ALA A 146 76.72 25.09 26.23
N LYS A 147 76.17 26.31 26.25
CA LYS A 147 76.93 27.56 26.05
C LYS A 147 78.04 27.75 27.09
N GLN A 148 77.78 27.38 28.34
CA GLN A 148 78.75 27.53 29.44
C GLN A 148 79.90 26.51 29.41
N ILE A 149 79.74 25.40 28.69
CA ILE A 149 80.76 24.35 28.48
C ILE A 149 81.57 24.59 27.18
N GLY A 150 81.28 25.67 26.44
CA GLY A 150 82.01 26.02 25.21
C GLY A 150 81.57 25.25 23.97
N LEU A 151 80.34 24.72 23.97
CA LEU A 151 79.69 24.17 22.78
C LEU A 151 78.75 25.24 22.20
N GLU A 152 79.30 26.13 21.36
CA GLU A 152 78.49 26.93 20.45
C GLU A 152 77.99 26.04 19.31
N LEU A 153 76.68 25.84 19.23
CA LEU A 153 76.05 25.47 17.97
C LEU A 153 76.06 26.73 17.10
N LEU A 154 76.99 26.77 16.16
CA LEU A 154 76.91 27.68 15.02
C LEU A 154 75.57 27.44 14.31
N ASP A 155 74.90 28.54 13.99
CA ASP A 155 73.82 28.57 13.01
C ASP A 155 74.35 27.94 11.73
N ASN A 156 73.86 26.74 11.42
CA ASN A 156 74.02 26.19 10.08
C ASN A 156 72.90 26.78 9.23
N ASP A 157 73.24 27.89 8.58
CA ASP A 157 72.66 28.24 7.30
C ASP A 157 72.74 27.01 6.37
N SER A 158 71.59 26.68 5.79
CA SER A 158 71.39 25.94 4.55
C SER A 158 72.07 24.57 4.34
N ASP A 159 71.21 23.63 3.97
CA ASP A 159 71.49 22.42 3.19
C ASP A 159 71.81 21.15 3.98
N GLY A 160 70.75 20.36 4.12
CA GLY A 160 70.70 19.15 4.91
C GLY A 160 71.70 18.07 4.49
N LYS A 161 72.22 17.38 5.51
CA LYS A 161 72.38 15.93 5.54
C LYS A 161 72.70 15.47 6.96
N GLY A 162 71.75 14.72 7.52
CA GLY A 162 72.04 13.51 8.29
C GLY A 162 72.59 13.68 9.71
N LEU A 163 71.72 14.01 10.67
CA LEU A 163 71.82 13.35 11.98
C LEU A 163 70.95 12.09 11.92
N GLN A 164 71.60 10.94 11.80
CA GLN A 164 70.99 9.64 12.06
C GLN A 164 70.67 9.55 13.56
N LEU A 165 69.46 9.95 13.91
CA LEU A 165 68.82 9.50 15.14
C LEU A 165 67.97 8.28 14.79
N LYS A 166 68.37 7.14 15.34
CA LYS A 166 67.57 5.90 15.41
C LYS A 166 66.13 6.29 15.73
N LYS A 167 65.25 6.15 14.76
CA LYS A 167 63.80 6.18 14.97
C LYS A 167 63.46 4.90 15.71
N VAL A 168 63.46 5.03 17.04
CA VAL A 168 62.72 4.17 17.97
C VAL A 168 61.33 3.92 17.37
N GLU A 169 60.93 2.66 17.43
CA GLU A 169 59.62 2.17 17.05
C GLU A 169 58.52 3.10 17.57
N LEU A 170 57.80 3.75 16.66
CA LEU A 170 56.46 4.27 16.93
C LEU A 170 55.49 3.08 16.84
N ALA A 171 55.63 2.16 17.78
CA ALA A 171 54.56 1.27 18.20
C ALA A 171 53.84 1.98 19.35
N GLY A 172 52.73 2.68 19.06
CA GLY A 172 52.04 3.39 20.14
C GLY A 172 51.03 4.45 19.75
N CYS A 173 50.29 4.27 18.66
CA CYS A 173 48.94 4.83 18.59
C CYS A 173 48.00 3.66 18.32
N GLN A 174 47.74 2.88 19.37
CA GLN A 174 46.55 2.04 19.40
C GLN A 174 45.36 2.99 19.27
N MET A 175 44.71 2.95 18.11
CA MET A 175 43.31 3.31 18.00
C MET A 175 42.58 2.59 19.14
N PRO A 176 41.64 3.24 19.83
CA PRO A 176 41.01 2.66 21.02
C PRO A 176 40.51 1.24 20.70
N GLN A 177 41.09 0.22 21.33
CA GLN A 177 40.70 -1.20 21.18
C GLN A 177 39.36 -1.47 21.88
N PHE A 178 38.34 -0.68 21.61
CA PHE A 178 37.04 -0.79 22.26
C PHE A 178 35.94 -1.31 21.34
N LEU A 179 36.27 -1.66 20.08
CA LEU A 179 35.32 -2.34 19.19
C LEU A 179 35.88 -3.71 18.85
N THR A 180 35.26 -4.74 19.43
CA THR A 180 35.38 -6.12 18.98
C THR A 180 34.97 -6.22 17.51
N GLY A 181 35.48 -7.23 16.79
CA GLY A 181 35.12 -7.43 15.38
C GLY A 181 33.60 -7.53 15.15
N ASP A 182 32.86 -8.03 16.14
CA ASP A 182 31.40 -8.10 16.11
C ASP A 182 30.72 -6.73 16.20
N GLU A 183 31.24 -5.83 17.04
CA GLU A 183 30.74 -4.46 17.17
C GLU A 183 31.00 -3.65 15.90
N VAL A 184 32.16 -3.84 15.28
CA VAL A 184 32.49 -3.22 13.98
C VAL A 184 31.52 -3.69 12.89
N VAL A 185 31.23 -5.00 12.81
CA VAL A 185 30.28 -5.55 11.83
C VAL A 185 28.87 -4.99 12.05
N LYS A 186 28.43 -4.86 13.31
CA LYS A 186 27.12 -4.25 13.65
C LYS A 186 27.06 -2.78 13.21
N LEU A 187 28.08 -1.98 13.53
CA LEU A 187 28.20 -0.58 13.09
C LEU A 187 28.18 -0.47 11.57
N LEU A 188 28.94 -1.32 10.88
CA LEU A 188 28.96 -1.37 9.41
C LEU A 188 27.61 -1.79 8.83
N GLY A 189 26.88 -2.68 9.50
CA GLY A 189 25.51 -3.05 9.13
C GLY A 189 24.57 -1.85 9.15
N VAL A 190 24.61 -1.05 10.23
CA VAL A 190 23.82 0.20 10.34
C VAL A 190 24.21 1.20 9.25
N ILE A 191 25.52 1.39 9.03
CA ILE A 191 26.03 2.31 8.00
C ILE A 191 25.58 1.87 6.59
N SER A 192 25.41 0.57 6.35
CA SER A 192 25.06 0.02 5.04
C SER A 192 23.75 0.60 4.48
N HIS A 193 22.80 0.98 5.34
CA HIS A 193 21.52 1.56 4.92
C HIS A 193 21.67 2.98 4.33
N HIS A 194 22.78 3.66 4.60
CA HIS A 194 23.03 5.02 4.14
C HIS A 194 24.07 5.02 3.02
N LYS A 195 23.61 4.98 1.77
CA LYS A 195 24.47 4.96 0.57
C LYS A 195 25.59 6.01 0.60
N GLN A 196 25.27 7.25 0.98
CA GLN A 196 26.27 8.34 1.05
C GLN A 196 27.35 8.07 2.09
N THR A 197 26.97 7.60 3.28
CA THR A 197 27.91 7.24 4.35
C THR A 197 28.78 6.05 3.95
N LEU A 198 28.18 5.07 3.28
CA LEU A 198 28.89 3.89 2.80
C LEU A 198 29.91 4.22 1.68
N GLU A 199 29.59 5.19 0.83
CA GLU A 199 30.53 5.73 -0.18
C GLU A 199 31.74 6.42 0.46
N LEU A 200 31.56 7.11 1.60
CA LEU A 200 32.69 7.71 2.34
C LEU A 200 33.66 6.66 2.88
N CYS A 201 33.16 5.45 3.18
CA CYS A 201 34.00 4.35 3.65
C CYS A 201 35.01 3.84 2.60
N LYS A 202 34.85 4.20 1.32
CA LYS A 202 35.84 3.89 0.27
C LYS A 202 37.20 4.54 0.50
N ASN A 203 37.22 5.67 1.20
CA ASN A 203 38.43 6.46 1.42
C ASN A 203 39.13 6.11 2.74
N LEU A 204 38.72 5.02 3.41
CA LEU A 204 39.25 4.61 4.69
C LEU A 204 40.22 3.44 4.53
N ASP A 205 41.24 3.38 5.38
CA ASP A 205 42.36 2.41 5.35
C ASP A 205 41.97 0.96 5.67
N PHE A 206 40.67 0.61 5.64
CA PHE A 206 40.18 -0.76 5.83
C PHE A 206 39.47 -1.33 4.60
N ALA A 207 39.54 -0.67 3.44
CA ALA A 207 38.97 -1.17 2.18
C ALA A 207 39.40 -2.61 1.86
N ASP A 208 40.65 -2.97 2.18
CA ASP A 208 41.20 -4.32 1.97
C ASP A 208 40.49 -5.41 2.80
N LYS A 209 39.83 -5.05 3.89
CA LYS A 209 39.10 -5.96 4.80
C LYS A 209 37.62 -6.09 4.44
N ILE A 210 37.12 -5.32 3.48
CA ILE A 210 35.71 -5.34 3.07
C ILE A 210 35.26 -6.71 2.56
N PRO A 211 36.06 -7.47 1.77
CA PRO A 211 35.66 -8.82 1.35
C PRO A 211 35.39 -9.76 2.54
N ASP A 212 36.19 -9.66 3.61
CA ASP A 212 35.99 -10.45 4.83
C ASP A 212 34.70 -10.06 5.55
N VAL A 213 34.41 -8.76 5.62
CA VAL A 213 33.15 -8.23 6.18
C VAL A 213 31.93 -8.71 5.39
N ILE A 214 32.01 -8.72 4.04
CA ILE A 214 30.94 -9.24 3.17
C ILE A 214 30.68 -10.72 3.47
N ARG A 215 31.73 -11.54 3.62
CA ARG A 215 31.57 -12.95 3.98
C ARG A 215 30.88 -13.12 5.33
N ILE A 216 31.25 -12.32 6.32
CA ILE A 216 30.60 -12.33 7.64
C ILE A 216 29.11 -11.99 7.51
N PHE A 217 28.74 -10.99 6.72
CA PHE A 217 27.32 -10.67 6.48
C PHE A 217 26.56 -11.81 5.82
N ILE A 218 27.15 -12.47 4.82
CA ILE A 218 26.53 -13.62 4.14
C ILE A 218 26.35 -14.79 5.11
N GLU A 219 27.38 -15.13 5.89
CA GLU A 219 27.34 -16.18 6.91
C GLU A 219 26.26 -15.90 7.98
N ARG A 220 26.04 -14.63 8.30
CA ARG A 220 25.01 -14.17 9.25
C ARG A 220 23.62 -13.97 8.63
N LYS A 221 23.43 -14.31 7.36
CA LYS A 221 22.17 -14.08 6.62
C LYS A 221 21.75 -12.60 6.51
N GLN A 222 22.69 -11.69 6.70
CA GLN A 222 22.52 -10.25 6.44
C GLN A 222 22.79 -9.94 4.96
N LEU A 223 21.99 -10.57 4.11
CA LEU A 223 22.23 -10.61 2.66
C LEU A 223 22.04 -9.24 2.00
N LEU A 224 21.14 -8.41 2.52
CA LEU A 224 20.87 -7.09 1.94
C LEU A 224 22.04 -6.13 2.20
N GLU A 225 22.59 -6.15 3.42
CA GLU A 225 23.77 -5.40 3.81
C GLU A 225 24.98 -5.83 2.96
N ALA A 226 25.17 -7.15 2.78
CA ALA A 226 26.20 -7.67 1.90
C ALA A 226 26.06 -7.11 0.47
N VAL A 227 24.86 -7.12 -0.12
CA VAL A 227 24.60 -6.57 -1.46
C VAL A 227 24.96 -5.10 -1.55
N ARG A 228 24.62 -4.29 -0.53
CA ARG A 228 24.96 -2.85 -0.49
C ARG A 228 26.48 -2.63 -0.47
N PHE A 229 27.23 -3.42 0.30
CA PHE A 229 28.70 -3.38 0.30
C PHE A 229 29.29 -3.83 -1.05
N ILE A 230 28.81 -4.95 -1.60
CA ILE A 230 29.26 -5.47 -2.90
C ILE A 230 29.13 -4.41 -4.00
N CYS A 231 27.96 -3.79 -4.10
CA CYS A 231 27.69 -2.79 -5.13
C CYS A 231 28.50 -1.51 -4.91
N THR A 232 28.65 -1.08 -3.66
CA THR A 232 29.41 0.13 -3.33
C THR A 232 30.89 -0.06 -3.66
N PHE A 233 31.51 -1.13 -3.17
CA PHE A 233 32.94 -1.40 -3.36
C PHE A 233 33.27 -2.06 -4.71
N LYS A 234 32.27 -2.24 -5.58
CA LYS A 234 32.40 -2.82 -6.94
C LYS A 234 33.02 -4.23 -6.92
N LEU A 235 32.62 -5.05 -5.96
CA LEU A 235 33.09 -6.44 -5.79
C LEU A 235 32.12 -7.45 -6.44
N THR A 236 31.37 -7.03 -7.46
CA THR A 236 30.32 -7.82 -8.12
C THR A 236 30.84 -9.10 -8.78
N ASP A 237 32.12 -9.11 -9.19
CA ASP A 237 32.76 -10.28 -9.81
C ASP A 237 33.03 -11.40 -8.79
N GLN A 238 33.36 -11.03 -7.55
CA GLN A 238 33.65 -11.99 -6.48
C GLN A 238 32.36 -12.45 -5.79
N PHE A 239 31.40 -11.54 -5.65
CA PHE A 239 30.15 -11.79 -4.98
C PHE A 239 28.99 -11.28 -5.86
N PRO A 240 28.38 -12.15 -6.67
CA PRO A 240 27.26 -11.75 -7.52
C PRO A 240 26.07 -11.28 -6.66
N PRO A 241 25.54 -10.05 -6.85
CA PRO A 241 24.48 -9.51 -6.01
C PRO A 241 23.10 -10.15 -6.26
N VAL A 242 22.81 -10.57 -7.50
CA VAL A 242 21.50 -11.13 -7.90
C VAL A 242 21.16 -12.44 -7.16
N PRO A 243 22.06 -13.43 -7.05
CA PRO A 243 21.82 -14.62 -6.23
C PRO A 243 21.50 -14.31 -4.76
N LEU A 244 22.20 -13.37 -4.15
CA LEU A 244 21.99 -12.98 -2.75
C LEU A 244 20.62 -12.31 -2.56
N LEU A 245 20.21 -11.44 -3.49
CA LEU A 245 18.87 -10.84 -3.47
C LEU A 245 17.76 -11.88 -3.63
N ASN A 246 17.95 -12.87 -4.51
CA ASN A 246 16.99 -13.96 -4.67
C ASN A 246 16.88 -14.81 -3.39
N GLU A 247 18.00 -15.17 -2.77
CA GLU A 247 18.01 -15.92 -1.51
C GLU A 247 17.28 -15.14 -0.40
N TYR A 248 17.58 -13.85 -0.25
CA TYR A 248 16.89 -12.99 0.73
C TYR A 248 15.38 -12.94 0.51
N VAL A 249 14.93 -12.72 -0.73
CA VAL A 249 13.49 -12.64 -1.05
C VAL A 249 12.80 -13.98 -0.83
N GLU A 250 13.45 -15.09 -1.18
CA GLU A 250 12.90 -16.42 -0.90
C GLU A 250 12.81 -16.71 0.59
N ASP A 251 13.79 -16.29 1.40
CA ASP A 251 13.74 -16.41 2.87
C ASP A 251 12.58 -15.58 3.47
N VAL A 252 12.41 -14.34 3.01
CA VAL A 252 11.29 -13.47 3.40
C VAL A 252 9.93 -14.07 3.04
N LYS A 253 9.82 -14.74 1.87
CA LYS A 253 8.60 -15.43 1.41
C LYS A 253 8.35 -16.76 2.13
N LYS A 254 9.38 -17.56 2.38
CA LYS A 254 9.27 -18.93 2.92
C LYS A 254 8.73 -18.97 4.34
N CYS A 255 9.00 -17.93 5.13
CA CYS A 255 8.51 -17.80 6.50
C CYS A 255 6.95 -17.69 6.59
N TRP A 256 6.24 -17.55 5.46
CA TRP A 256 4.79 -17.33 5.39
C TRP A 256 3.96 -18.46 6.04
N SER A 257 4.31 -19.73 5.79
CA SER A 257 3.55 -20.88 6.31
C SER A 257 3.69 -21.08 7.82
N GLU A 258 4.78 -20.61 8.42
CA GLU A 258 5.07 -20.76 9.85
C GLU A 258 4.41 -19.66 10.69
N THR A 259 4.38 -18.43 10.16
CA THR A 259 3.79 -17.25 10.84
C THR A 259 2.26 -17.15 10.73
N PHE A 260 1.63 -17.91 9.84
CA PHE A 260 0.17 -18.00 9.72
C PHE A 260 -0.38 -19.35 10.22
N SER A 261 0.32 -19.97 11.17
CA SER A 261 -0.23 -21.09 11.93
C SER A 261 -1.45 -20.65 12.74
N LYS A 262 -2.38 -21.59 13.01
CA LYS A 262 -3.62 -21.33 13.78
C LYS A 262 -3.36 -20.87 15.22
N GLU A 263 -2.14 -21.01 15.72
CA GLU A 263 -1.74 -20.64 17.09
C GLU A 263 -1.35 -19.17 17.26
N ASN A 264 -1.06 -18.45 16.16
CA ASN A 264 -0.57 -17.07 16.25
C ASN A 264 -1.73 -16.08 16.43
N SER A 265 -1.54 -15.11 17.31
CA SER A 265 -2.47 -14.01 17.55
C SER A 265 -2.55 -13.06 16.34
N LEU A 266 -3.65 -12.32 16.24
CA LEU A 266 -3.83 -11.32 15.18
C LEU A 266 -2.73 -10.24 15.20
N VAL A 267 -2.24 -9.88 16.38
CA VAL A 267 -1.16 -8.89 16.54
C VAL A 267 0.16 -9.42 15.99
N GLU A 268 0.48 -10.69 16.26
CA GLU A 268 1.68 -11.34 15.71
C GLU A 268 1.60 -11.47 14.18
N GLN A 269 0.41 -11.78 13.64
CA GLN A 269 0.19 -11.82 12.20
C GLN A 269 0.35 -10.44 11.55
N GLU A 270 -0.19 -9.38 12.16
CA GLU A 270 -0.05 -8.01 11.65
C GLU A 270 1.41 -7.55 11.68
N ASN A 271 2.13 -7.81 12.78
CA ASN A 271 3.56 -7.50 12.91
C ASN A 271 4.39 -8.23 11.86
N ALA A 272 4.14 -9.53 11.65
CA ALA A 272 4.84 -10.32 10.63
C ALA A 272 4.58 -9.81 9.20
N VAL A 273 3.35 -9.38 8.89
CA VAL A 273 3.02 -8.75 7.60
C VAL A 273 3.74 -7.40 7.46
N HIS A 274 3.78 -6.60 8.54
CA HIS A 274 4.45 -5.31 8.51
C HIS A 274 5.96 -5.42 8.32
N GLU A 275 6.62 -6.31 9.05
CA GLU A 275 8.05 -6.60 8.93
C GLU A 275 8.42 -7.03 7.50
N ARG A 276 7.62 -7.91 6.89
CA ARG A 276 7.81 -8.32 5.48
C ARG A 276 7.68 -7.16 4.51
N LEU A 277 6.68 -6.30 4.69
CA LEU A 277 6.53 -5.12 3.84
C LEU A 277 7.76 -4.22 3.93
N THR A 278 8.32 -4.04 5.13
CA THR A 278 9.58 -3.30 5.33
C THR A 278 10.73 -3.98 4.58
N ASN A 279 10.96 -5.27 4.81
CA ASN A 279 12.03 -6.04 4.17
C ASN A 279 11.95 -6.01 2.63
N LEU A 280 10.76 -6.15 2.05
CA LEU A 280 10.59 -6.12 0.59
C LEU A 280 10.76 -4.71 0.01
N ARG A 281 10.34 -3.66 0.74
CA ARG A 281 10.57 -2.27 0.33
C ARG A 281 12.06 -1.93 0.37
N ASP A 282 12.79 -2.46 1.34
CA ASP A 282 14.24 -2.29 1.43
C ASP A 282 14.96 -2.94 0.23
N VAL A 283 14.46 -4.07 -0.29
CA VAL A 283 14.95 -4.68 -1.54
C VAL A 283 14.70 -3.76 -2.74
N VAL A 284 13.47 -3.24 -2.88
CA VAL A 284 13.12 -2.31 -3.96
C VAL A 284 14.02 -1.08 -3.91
N GLN A 285 14.28 -0.54 -2.71
CA GLN A 285 15.16 0.59 -2.52
C GLN A 285 16.61 0.24 -2.87
N CYS A 286 17.14 -0.88 -2.38
CA CYS A 286 18.51 -1.34 -2.68
C CYS A 286 18.74 -1.49 -4.20
N VAL A 287 17.82 -2.15 -4.90
CA VAL A 287 17.90 -2.32 -6.37
C VAL A 287 17.85 -0.97 -7.10
N GLY A 288 17.04 -0.02 -6.60
CA GLY A 288 16.99 1.35 -7.10
C GLY A 288 18.28 2.13 -6.88
N ASP A 289 18.83 2.07 -5.66
CA ASP A 289 20.02 2.80 -5.24
C ASP A 289 21.26 2.43 -6.07
N TYR A 290 21.39 1.17 -6.45
CA TYR A 290 22.54 0.65 -7.19
C TYR A 290 22.24 0.33 -8.67
N ASN A 291 21.11 0.80 -9.19
CA ASN A 291 20.70 0.63 -10.59
C ASN A 291 20.68 -0.84 -11.08
N LEU A 292 20.38 -1.81 -10.21
CA LEU A 292 20.36 -3.23 -10.54
C LEU A 292 19.13 -3.66 -11.37
N LYS A 293 18.27 -2.72 -11.78
CA LYS A 293 17.00 -2.96 -12.47
C LYS A 293 17.15 -3.66 -13.83
N SER A 294 18.30 -3.54 -14.48
CA SER A 294 18.60 -4.23 -15.75
C SER A 294 18.79 -5.73 -15.57
N GLU A 295 19.25 -6.15 -14.39
CA GLU A 295 19.63 -7.53 -14.08
C GLU A 295 18.64 -8.21 -13.11
N TYR A 296 17.87 -7.41 -12.37
CA TYR A 296 16.93 -7.86 -11.36
C TYR A 296 15.52 -7.31 -11.59
N SER A 297 14.57 -8.20 -11.90
CA SER A 297 13.16 -7.83 -12.11
C SER A 297 12.47 -7.57 -10.77
N LEU A 298 11.90 -6.38 -10.60
CA LEU A 298 11.12 -6.01 -9.42
C LEU A 298 9.62 -6.33 -9.55
N VAL A 299 9.16 -6.83 -10.71
CA VAL A 299 7.71 -7.00 -11.00
C VAL A 299 7.05 -7.91 -9.97
N ASP A 300 7.63 -9.08 -9.70
CA ASP A 300 7.07 -10.05 -8.77
C ASP A 300 7.07 -9.54 -7.31
N ILE A 301 8.08 -8.75 -6.94
CA ILE A 301 8.20 -8.17 -5.61
C ILE A 301 7.15 -7.08 -5.41
N ILE A 302 6.97 -6.20 -6.39
CA ILE A 302 5.96 -5.13 -6.32
C ILE A 302 4.56 -5.74 -6.24
N ASN A 303 4.27 -6.75 -7.06
CA ASN A 303 2.99 -7.47 -6.99
C ASN A 303 2.78 -8.10 -5.61
N TYR A 304 3.82 -8.70 -5.03
CA TYR A 304 3.73 -9.30 -3.70
C TYR A 304 3.56 -8.25 -2.59
N ILE A 305 4.20 -7.09 -2.68
CA ILE A 305 3.96 -5.95 -1.78
C ILE A 305 2.48 -5.53 -1.83
N LEU A 306 1.89 -5.40 -3.03
CA LEU A 306 0.48 -5.04 -3.19
C LEU A 306 -0.47 -6.09 -2.58
N GLU A 307 -0.14 -7.37 -2.67
CA GLU A 307 -0.90 -8.44 -2.03
C GLU A 307 -0.81 -8.35 -0.50
N LEU A 308 0.39 -8.13 0.05
CA LEU A 308 0.61 -7.95 1.48
C LEU A 308 -0.08 -6.71 2.05
N GLU A 309 -0.14 -5.61 1.30
CA GLU A 309 -0.89 -4.41 1.69
C GLU A 309 -2.39 -4.69 1.81
N LYS A 310 -2.98 -5.44 0.87
CA LYS A 310 -4.38 -5.86 0.96
C LYS A 310 -4.63 -6.74 2.20
N LEU A 311 -3.72 -7.66 2.50
CA LEU A 311 -3.84 -8.50 3.70
C LEU A 311 -3.74 -7.70 4.99
N LYS A 312 -2.84 -6.71 5.04
CA LYS A 312 -2.69 -5.82 6.19
C LYS A 312 -4.02 -5.11 6.50
N GLU A 313 -4.70 -4.59 5.48
CA GLU A 313 -6.00 -3.94 5.64
C GLU A 313 -7.11 -4.91 6.07
N ASN A 314 -7.09 -6.15 5.55
CA ASN A 314 -8.01 -7.20 5.99
C ASN A 314 -7.80 -7.57 7.47
N LEU A 315 -6.56 -7.71 7.93
CA LEU A 315 -6.24 -8.04 9.32
C LEU A 315 -6.69 -6.93 10.28
N LYS A 316 -6.45 -5.67 9.95
CA LYS A 316 -6.98 -4.52 10.71
C LYS A 316 -8.50 -4.57 10.82
N SER A 317 -9.18 -4.84 9.71
CA SER A 317 -10.65 -4.95 9.68
C SER A 317 -11.15 -6.07 10.62
N VAL A 318 -10.47 -7.22 10.66
CA VAL A 318 -10.80 -8.33 11.56
C VAL A 318 -10.51 -7.98 13.01
N ALA A 319 -9.40 -7.29 13.30
CA ALA A 319 -9.07 -6.82 14.64
C ALA A 319 -10.14 -5.84 15.16
N SER A 320 -10.57 -4.87 14.35
CA SER A 320 -11.65 -3.93 14.67
C SER A 320 -12.98 -4.64 14.96
N LEU A 321 -13.34 -5.64 14.15
CA LEU A 321 -14.54 -6.46 14.39
C LEU A 321 -14.46 -7.26 15.70
N ASN A 322 -13.32 -7.87 16.00
CA ASN A 322 -13.14 -8.64 17.23
C ASN A 322 -13.21 -7.76 18.49
N ILE A 323 -12.68 -6.54 18.42
CA ILE A 323 -12.79 -5.55 19.50
C ILE A 323 -14.27 -5.16 19.69
N MET A 324 -15.00 -4.91 18.61
CA MET A 324 -16.43 -4.58 18.66
C MET A 324 -17.30 -5.72 19.23
N VAL A 325 -16.99 -6.98 18.92
CA VAL A 325 -17.72 -8.15 19.46
C VAL A 325 -17.45 -8.33 20.96
N LYS A 326 -16.22 -8.04 21.42
CA LYS A 326 -15.86 -8.13 22.84
C LYS A 326 -16.47 -7.01 23.69
N THR A 327 -16.63 -5.80 23.15
CA THR A 327 -17.14 -4.64 23.90
C THR A 327 -18.66 -4.57 23.99
N LYS A 328 -19.42 -5.24 23.11
CA LYS A 328 -20.90 -5.13 23.05
C LYS A 328 -21.69 -6.30 23.65
N GLY A 329 -21.06 -7.40 24.07
CA GLY A 329 -21.76 -8.57 24.61
C GLY A 329 -22.56 -9.35 23.55
N LEU A 330 -22.54 -10.69 23.63
CA LEU A 330 -23.11 -11.60 22.64
C LEU A 330 -24.65 -11.60 22.61
N GLY A 331 -25.24 -10.59 21.99
CA GLY A 331 -26.64 -10.59 21.55
C GLY A 331 -26.79 -11.23 20.17
N LYS A 332 -26.87 -12.56 20.11
CA LYS A 332 -27.33 -13.39 18.98
C LYS A 332 -26.86 -12.98 17.56
N LEU A 333 -25.66 -13.41 17.18
CA LEU A 333 -25.34 -13.72 15.78
C LEU A 333 -24.91 -15.19 15.71
N LYS A 334 -25.91 -16.08 15.58
CA LYS A 334 -25.68 -17.43 15.04
C LYS A 334 -25.52 -17.30 13.54
N GLU A 335 -24.33 -16.98 13.09
CA GLU A 335 -23.93 -17.25 11.71
C GLU A 335 -22.45 -17.63 11.72
N LYS A 336 -22.17 -18.92 11.51
CA LYS A 336 -20.81 -19.41 11.25
C LYS A 336 -20.36 -18.83 9.91
N ARG A 337 -19.83 -17.61 9.91
CA ARG A 337 -18.98 -17.12 8.84
C ARG A 337 -17.54 -17.41 9.23
N GLU A 338 -17.01 -18.52 8.74
CA GLU A 338 -15.57 -18.66 8.62
C GLU A 338 -15.10 -17.48 7.76
N VAL A 339 -14.46 -16.49 8.38
CA VAL A 339 -13.69 -15.49 7.66
C VAL A 339 -12.48 -16.23 7.11
N VAL A 340 -12.63 -16.76 5.90
CA VAL A 340 -11.51 -17.31 5.14
C VAL A 340 -10.61 -16.12 4.80
N LEU A 341 -9.55 -15.94 5.60
CA LEU A 341 -8.40 -15.12 5.22
C LEU A 341 -7.83 -15.76 3.95
N CYS A 342 -8.17 -15.22 2.79
CA CYS A 342 -7.56 -15.62 1.53
C CYS A 342 -6.06 -15.31 1.62
N LEU A 343 -5.27 -16.33 1.94
CA LEU A 343 -3.83 -16.30 1.80
C LEU A 343 -3.49 -15.96 0.33
N PRO A 344 -2.43 -15.19 0.07
CA PRO A 344 -1.88 -15.04 -1.28
C PRO A 344 -1.69 -16.42 -1.87
N SER A 345 -2.34 -16.65 -3.00
CA SER A 345 -2.28 -17.91 -3.71
C SER A 345 -0.81 -18.22 -4.02
N SER A 346 -0.20 -19.10 -3.24
CA SER A 346 0.98 -19.83 -3.69
C SER A 346 0.57 -20.55 -4.98
N VAL A 347 1.09 -20.07 -6.10
CA VAL A 347 0.86 -20.59 -7.44
C VAL A 347 0.67 -22.11 -7.43
N ASP A 348 -0.52 -22.54 -7.82
CA ASP A 348 -0.96 -23.93 -7.98
C ASP A 348 0.00 -24.74 -8.88
N LYS A 349 1.06 -25.31 -8.31
CA LYS A 349 1.98 -26.24 -8.99
C LYS A 349 1.44 -27.68 -9.06
N GLN A 350 0.12 -27.87 -9.14
CA GLN A 350 -0.50 -29.21 -9.19
C GLN A 350 -1.32 -29.55 -10.45
N LYS A 351 -1.36 -28.70 -11.48
CA LYS A 351 -2.01 -29.02 -12.77
C LYS A 351 -1.09 -29.54 -13.89
N TYR A 352 0.24 -29.54 -13.72
CA TYR A 352 1.19 -30.03 -14.74
C TYR A 352 1.79 -31.43 -14.51
N ARG A 353 1.25 -32.22 -13.57
CA ARG A 353 1.74 -33.60 -13.29
C ARG A 353 0.85 -34.75 -13.79
N LYS A 354 -0.29 -34.47 -14.45
CA LYS A 354 -1.20 -35.51 -14.98
C LYS A 354 -1.18 -35.74 -16.51
N LEU A 355 -0.28 -35.09 -17.25
CA LEU A 355 -0.10 -35.35 -18.69
C LEU A 355 1.24 -36.02 -19.08
N LYS A 356 2.04 -36.47 -18.10
CA LYS A 356 3.32 -37.17 -18.36
C LYS A 356 3.41 -38.58 -17.75
N LYS A 357 2.25 -39.25 -17.61
CA LYS A 357 2.16 -40.68 -17.29
C LYS A 357 1.14 -41.34 -18.21
N ARG A 358 1.48 -41.49 -19.49
CA ARG A 358 0.95 -42.51 -20.43
C ARG A 358 1.58 -42.32 -21.80
N SER A 359 2.82 -42.79 -21.94
CA SER A 359 3.37 -43.34 -23.19
C SER A 359 4.85 -43.66 -23.00
N SER A 360 5.11 -44.73 -22.25
CA SER A 360 6.33 -45.52 -22.41
C SER A 360 5.88 -46.97 -22.42
N SER A 361 5.78 -47.57 -23.61
CA SER A 361 6.40 -48.86 -23.90
C SER A 361 5.93 -49.39 -25.27
N THR A 362 6.89 -49.51 -26.19
CA THR A 362 7.12 -50.64 -27.13
C THR A 362 6.00 -51.06 -28.08
N TYR A 363 6.10 -50.70 -29.36
CA TYR A 363 6.74 -51.50 -30.43
C TYR A 363 6.63 -50.74 -31.78
N ALA A 364 7.71 -50.69 -32.55
CA ALA A 364 7.81 -50.18 -33.92
C ALA A 364 7.63 -51.34 -34.94
N PRO A 365 7.84 -51.19 -36.27
CA PRO A 365 7.71 -50.06 -37.23
C PRO A 365 6.82 -50.48 -38.46
N SER A 366 6.44 -49.63 -39.43
CA SER A 366 7.26 -49.35 -40.62
C SER A 366 6.42 -48.84 -41.83
N PHE A 367 7.13 -48.19 -42.78
CA PHE A 367 6.81 -47.93 -44.21
C PHE A 367 5.67 -46.95 -44.57
N ARG A 368 6.01 -45.72 -45.02
CA ARG A 368 6.35 -45.26 -46.39
C ARG A 368 5.14 -44.85 -47.25
N THR A 369 5.22 -43.59 -47.71
CA THR A 369 4.86 -43.03 -49.05
C THR A 369 3.64 -42.09 -49.19
N TYR A 370 3.98 -40.82 -49.47
CA TYR A 370 3.58 -39.96 -50.59
C TYR A 370 2.13 -39.85 -51.12
N ARG A 371 1.79 -38.58 -51.44
CA ARG A 371 0.76 -38.04 -52.38
C ARG A 371 -0.68 -38.04 -51.83
N ARG A 372 -1.52 -37.02 -52.09
CA ARG A 372 -1.56 -36.02 -53.17
C ARG A 372 -2.56 -34.90 -52.78
N CYS A 373 -2.24 -33.65 -53.16
CA CYS A 373 -3.06 -32.63 -53.86
C CYS A 373 -4.48 -32.31 -53.34
N ARG A 374 -5.04 -31.10 -53.47
CA ARG A 374 -4.71 -29.79 -54.09
C ARG A 374 -5.87 -28.86 -53.68
N LYS A 375 -5.57 -27.54 -53.60
CA LYS A 375 -6.34 -26.37 -54.08
C LYS A 375 -7.89 -26.46 -54.09
N ILE A 376 -8.63 -25.42 -53.69
CA ILE A 376 -8.83 -24.20 -54.51
C ILE A 376 -9.40 -23.09 -53.60
N CYS A 377 -8.80 -21.89 -53.68
CA CYS A 377 -9.47 -20.63 -53.38
C CYS A 377 -10.27 -20.19 -54.61
N ASN A 378 -11.44 -19.55 -54.43
CA ASN A 378 -11.58 -18.20 -54.96
C ASN A 378 -12.75 -17.39 -54.35
N PRO A 379 -12.64 -16.05 -54.33
CA PRO A 379 -13.57 -15.08 -53.76
C PRO A 379 -14.40 -14.34 -54.84
N SER A 380 -15.44 -13.63 -54.40
CA SER A 380 -16.07 -12.43 -55.02
C SER A 380 -17.11 -11.93 -53.99
N ALA A 381 -17.32 -10.64 -53.68
CA ALA A 381 -17.20 -9.45 -54.49
C ALA A 381 -16.89 -8.19 -53.66
N ILE A 382 -16.38 -7.18 -54.36
CA ILE A 382 -16.01 -5.83 -53.96
C ILE A 382 -17.13 -4.85 -54.38
N SER A 383 -17.45 -3.84 -53.57
CA SER A 383 -17.56 -2.41 -53.97
C SER A 383 -17.91 -1.58 -52.72
N ALA A 384 -17.05 -0.72 -52.18
CA ALA A 384 -16.57 0.58 -52.68
C ALA A 384 -17.28 1.74 -51.97
N ALA A 385 -16.54 2.48 -51.14
CA ALA A 385 -16.62 3.93 -51.00
C ALA A 385 -15.40 4.42 -50.19
N ARG A 386 -14.67 5.39 -50.77
CA ARG A 386 -13.49 6.08 -50.20
C ARG A 386 -13.91 7.36 -49.44
N PRO A 387 -12.99 7.97 -48.66
CA PRO A 387 -13.26 9.08 -47.75
C PRO A 387 -12.88 10.47 -48.33
N HIS A 388 -13.49 11.52 -47.79
CA HIS A 388 -13.14 12.97 -47.86
C HIS A 388 -13.94 13.64 -46.71
N ASP A 389 -13.56 14.71 -46.00
CA ASP A 389 -12.43 15.63 -46.03
C ASP A 389 -12.40 16.40 -44.71
N MET A 390 -11.23 16.92 -44.34
CA MET A 390 -11.04 18.03 -43.40
C MET A 390 -10.97 19.33 -44.21
N ASP A 391 -11.76 20.37 -43.90
CA ASP A 391 -11.25 21.75 -43.68
C ASP A 391 -12.35 22.79 -43.36
N LYS A 392 -11.97 23.72 -42.47
CA LYS A 392 -12.31 25.16 -42.36
C LYS A 392 -13.77 25.67 -42.25
N GLY A 393 -13.97 26.50 -41.22
CA GLY A 393 -15.03 27.50 -41.14
C GLY A 393 -14.83 28.45 -39.96
N LEU A 394 -14.05 29.51 -40.16
CA LEU A 394 -13.86 30.65 -39.26
C LEU A 394 -14.29 31.89 -40.05
N VAL A 395 -15.43 32.51 -39.72
CA VAL A 395 -15.84 33.85 -40.17
C VAL A 395 -16.68 34.51 -39.08
N GLU A 396 -16.28 35.74 -38.75
CA GLU A 396 -16.90 36.71 -37.83
C GLU A 396 -18.20 37.34 -38.35
N MET A 397 -18.84 38.10 -37.44
CA MET A 397 -19.80 39.20 -37.62
C MET A 397 -21.30 38.82 -37.58
N SER A 398 -21.94 39.05 -36.42
CA SER A 398 -22.63 40.31 -36.10
C SER A 398 -23.11 40.33 -34.65
#